data_AF-A0A2R7T3Z5-F1
#
_entry.id   AF-A0A2R7T3Z5-F1
#
_cell.length_a   1.000
_cell.length_b   1.000
_cell.length_c   1.000
_cell.angle_alpha   90.00
_cell.angle_beta   90.00
_cell.angle_gamma   90.00
#
_symmetry.space_group_name_H-M   'P 1'
#
loop_
_entity.id
_entity.type
_entity.pdbx_description
1 polymer ?
#
loop_
_entity_poly.entity_id
_entity_poly.type
_entity_poly.pdbx_seq_one_letter_code
_entity_poly.pdbx_strand_id
1 'polypeptide(L)'
;VNPWLPTQVLGCRLWARAGFYQAGGAFGFRDQLQDAMSLVQHAPERLAAQLRLHASRQFEPGDVQHWWHEPTGAGVRTHFADDRLWLALALALYTERTGDMALADEQVPFLQGQPVPEGAEDIYETPSSTDTTASLYEHAARAIDISLPVGAHGLPLFGTGDWNDGMNRVGAEGRGESVWMGFFLCAVIDALHPLAVARGDDGRAEHWRQARRALATALDAQAWDGDWYCRGWFDDGSVLGTHRASECRIDLIVQAWAVLTGAARQDRAVQALDSAWRELHDRDANLLRLLWPPLKDHQPPAGYIQAYPGGVRENGGQYNHAAVWALMASARLGQAERAWAAFTAISPAHRATSGATYGLEPFAVAGDIETAAPHAGRGGWSWYTGAAGWLLRAAVESLCGVRLGGGRLIVQPCLPLHWPQAQVTLRVDGRQVEVLVQRVRAGSAPPAGYQRLAMGNTLALADLGNLAGQSG
;
A
#
# COMPACT_ATOMS: atom_id res chain seq x y z
N VAL A 1 0.37 -16.98 -8.30
CA VAL A 1 -0.56 -16.54 -7.25
C VAL A 1 -0.61 -17.56 -6.12
N ASN A 2 -1.24 -18.73 -6.30
CA ASN A 2 -1.61 -19.63 -5.20
C ASN A 2 -0.45 -20.18 -4.34
N PRO A 3 0.60 -20.83 -4.88
CA PRO A 3 1.65 -21.38 -4.02
C PRO A 3 2.72 -20.33 -3.70
N TRP A 4 3.23 -19.65 -4.73
CA TRP A 4 4.48 -18.89 -4.60
C TRP A 4 4.37 -17.58 -3.84
N LEU A 5 3.29 -16.81 -4.02
CA LEU A 5 3.18 -15.51 -3.35
C LEU A 5 3.01 -15.66 -1.83
N PRO A 6 2.10 -16.51 -1.32
CA PRO A 6 2.02 -16.75 0.13
C PRO A 6 3.31 -17.34 0.71
N THR A 7 3.98 -18.26 -0.02
CA THR A 7 5.27 -18.82 0.42
C THR A 7 6.35 -17.74 0.53
N GLN A 8 6.43 -16.82 -0.43
CA GLN A 8 7.38 -15.70 -0.38
C GLN A 8 7.10 -14.78 0.81
N VAL A 9 5.83 -14.39 1.02
CA VAL A 9 5.42 -13.54 2.15
C VAL A 9 5.74 -14.23 3.48
N LEU A 10 5.34 -15.48 3.68
CA LEU A 10 5.58 -16.19 4.94
C LEU A 10 7.07 -16.46 5.19
N GLY A 11 7.74 -17.08 4.22
CA GLY A 11 9.11 -17.55 4.37
C GLY A 11 10.11 -16.42 4.45
N CYS A 12 10.10 -15.52 3.45
CA CYS A 12 11.11 -14.47 3.35
C CYS A 12 10.76 -13.26 4.20
N ARG A 13 9.51 -12.79 4.17
CA ARG A 13 9.13 -11.53 4.80
C ARG A 13 8.82 -11.69 6.28
N LEU A 14 7.90 -12.57 6.66
CA LEU A 14 7.46 -12.69 8.05
C LEU A 14 8.41 -13.51 8.93
N TRP A 15 8.98 -14.61 8.43
CA TRP A 15 9.82 -15.49 9.25
C TRP A 15 11.31 -15.18 9.17
N ALA A 16 11.89 -15.11 7.97
CA ALA A 16 13.31 -14.86 7.81
C ALA A 16 13.67 -13.37 7.93
N ARG A 17 12.80 -12.47 7.47
CA ARG A 17 13.07 -11.03 7.26
C ARG A 17 14.36 -10.81 6.46
N ALA A 18 14.62 -11.69 5.49
CA ALA A 18 15.86 -11.72 4.74
C ALA A 18 15.68 -12.42 3.39
N GLY A 19 16.49 -12.02 2.41
CA GLY A 19 16.65 -12.67 1.11
C GLY A 19 18.10 -12.60 0.64
N PHE A 20 18.41 -13.23 -0.50
CA PHE A 20 19.79 -13.33 -0.99
C PHE A 20 20.48 -11.97 -1.18
N TYR A 21 19.73 -10.99 -1.68
CA TYR A 21 20.22 -9.62 -1.92
C TYR A 21 20.18 -8.72 -0.67
N GLN A 22 19.48 -9.11 0.38
CA GLN A 22 19.32 -8.32 1.59
C GLN A 22 19.06 -9.21 2.80
N ALA A 23 20.09 -9.39 3.62
CA ALA A 23 19.99 -10.07 4.90
C ALA A 23 19.65 -9.05 6.01
N GLY A 24 18.40 -8.55 5.99
CA GLY A 24 17.94 -7.51 6.92
C GLY A 24 17.84 -8.02 8.36
N GLY A 25 16.97 -9.00 8.61
CA GLY A 25 16.70 -9.56 9.94
C GLY A 25 15.86 -8.67 10.86
N ALA A 26 15.69 -7.40 10.52
CA ALA A 26 14.87 -6.44 11.25
C ALA A 26 13.38 -6.59 10.93
N PHE A 27 12.54 -6.21 11.90
CA PHE A 27 11.13 -5.92 11.67
C PHE A 27 11.02 -4.47 11.21
N GLY A 28 10.68 -4.26 9.93
CA GLY A 28 10.27 -2.94 9.44
C GLY A 28 8.81 -2.69 9.81
N PHE A 29 8.52 -1.51 10.38
CA PHE A 29 7.20 -1.21 10.94
C PHE A 29 6.11 -1.26 9.86
N ARG A 30 6.30 -0.51 8.77
CA ARG A 30 5.38 -0.57 7.62
C ARG A 30 5.40 -1.92 6.93
N ASP A 31 6.58 -2.54 6.85
CA ASP A 31 6.82 -3.73 6.04
C ASP A 31 6.02 -4.91 6.54
N GLN A 32 6.18 -5.25 7.82
CA GLN A 32 5.56 -6.42 8.43
C GLN A 32 4.05 -6.28 8.55
N LEU A 33 3.55 -5.06 8.78
CA LEU A 33 2.11 -4.78 8.76
C LEU A 33 1.53 -5.02 7.36
N GLN A 34 2.13 -4.48 6.30
CA GLN A 34 1.68 -4.71 4.92
C GLN A 34 1.76 -6.19 4.53
N ASP A 35 2.86 -6.87 4.91
CA ASP A 35 3.05 -8.30 4.65
C ASP A 35 1.96 -9.13 5.34
N ALA A 36 1.64 -8.86 6.61
CA ALA A 36 0.57 -9.57 7.32
C ALA A 36 -0.84 -9.20 6.85
N MET A 37 -1.08 -7.94 6.46
CA MET A 37 -2.33 -7.51 5.84
C MET A 37 -2.66 -8.32 4.59
N SER A 38 -1.65 -8.73 3.82
CA SER A 38 -1.85 -9.56 2.62
C SER A 38 -2.40 -10.95 2.88
N LEU A 39 -2.30 -11.43 4.13
CA LEU A 39 -2.70 -12.77 4.54
C LEU A 39 -3.96 -12.77 5.40
N VAL A 40 -4.60 -11.62 5.64
CA VAL A 40 -5.70 -11.50 6.62
C VAL A 40 -6.88 -12.45 6.33
N GLN A 41 -7.18 -12.77 5.07
CA GLN A 41 -8.22 -13.76 4.72
C GLN A 41 -7.83 -15.21 5.03
N HIS A 42 -6.54 -15.51 5.16
CA HIS A 42 -6.03 -16.88 5.29
C HIS A 42 -5.48 -17.17 6.68
N ALA A 43 -4.88 -16.16 7.31
CA ALA A 43 -4.16 -16.25 8.57
C ALA A 43 -4.37 -14.95 9.38
N PRO A 44 -5.63 -14.57 9.73
CA PRO A 44 -5.92 -13.34 10.45
C PRO A 44 -5.18 -13.27 11.79
N GLU A 45 -4.91 -14.41 12.44
CA GLU A 45 -4.15 -14.49 13.68
C GLU A 45 -2.72 -13.92 13.54
N ARG A 46 -2.13 -13.99 12.35
CA ARG A 46 -0.81 -13.40 12.09
C ARG A 46 -0.86 -11.88 12.05
N LEU A 47 -1.91 -11.32 11.45
CA LEU A 47 -2.12 -9.88 11.48
C LEU A 47 -2.41 -9.40 12.91
N ALA A 48 -3.22 -10.14 13.66
CA ALA A 48 -3.46 -9.83 15.07
C ALA A 48 -2.17 -9.85 15.91
N ALA A 49 -1.27 -10.80 15.67
CA ALA A 49 0.04 -10.85 16.32
C ALA A 49 0.90 -9.64 15.94
N GLN A 50 0.94 -9.28 14.65
CA GLN A 50 1.68 -8.10 14.19
C GLN A 50 1.11 -6.80 14.74
N LEU A 51 -0.21 -6.65 14.85
CA LEU A 51 -0.86 -5.47 15.44
C LEU A 51 -0.39 -5.26 16.89
N ARG A 52 -0.40 -6.31 17.72
CA ARG A 52 0.11 -6.26 19.11
C ARG A 52 1.59 -5.91 19.14
N LEU A 53 2.39 -6.56 18.30
CA LEU A 53 3.83 -6.33 18.25
C LEU A 53 4.14 -4.88 17.85
N HIS A 54 3.50 -4.36 16.81
CA HIS A 54 3.78 -3.02 16.27
C HIS A 54 3.26 -1.92 17.20
N ALA A 55 2.09 -2.10 17.83
CA ALA A 55 1.66 -1.19 18.89
C ALA A 55 2.67 -1.14 20.07
N SER A 56 3.30 -2.28 20.42
CA SER A 56 4.36 -2.29 21.45
C SER A 56 5.65 -1.56 21.05
N ARG A 57 5.72 -1.07 19.81
CA ARG A 57 6.85 -0.29 19.26
C ARG A 57 6.47 1.17 18.97
N GLN A 58 5.31 1.61 19.47
CA GLN A 58 4.89 3.01 19.43
C GLN A 58 5.38 3.75 20.68
N PHE A 59 5.85 4.97 20.52
CA PHE A 59 6.15 5.89 21.63
C PHE A 59 4.87 6.64 22.04
N GLU A 60 4.78 7.13 23.28
CA GLU A 60 3.57 7.80 23.77
C GLU A 60 3.02 8.93 22.86
N PRO A 61 3.85 9.75 22.18
CA PRO A 61 3.36 10.76 21.24
C PRO A 61 2.59 10.20 20.02
N GLY A 62 2.83 8.94 19.64
CA GLY A 62 2.18 8.27 18.52
C GLY A 62 3.11 7.93 17.35
N ASP A 63 4.35 8.40 17.36
CA ASP A 63 5.39 7.97 16.43
C ASP A 63 6.02 6.63 16.87
N VAL A 64 6.83 6.03 16.00
CA VAL A 64 7.19 4.61 16.09
C VAL A 64 8.67 4.39 15.77
N GLN A 65 9.22 3.23 16.15
CA GLN A 65 10.45 2.77 15.52
C GLN A 65 10.18 2.48 14.04
N HIS A 66 11.02 2.98 13.14
CA HIS A 66 10.98 2.67 11.72
C HIS A 66 11.28 1.19 11.46
N TRP A 67 12.28 0.65 12.18
CA TRP A 67 12.54 -0.78 12.29
C TRP A 67 13.27 -1.16 13.58
N TRP A 68 13.22 -2.44 13.97
CA TRP A 68 13.95 -2.97 15.14
C TRP A 68 14.39 -4.43 14.97
N HIS A 69 15.34 -4.86 15.79
CA HIS A 69 15.79 -6.24 15.90
C HIS A 69 15.35 -6.89 17.21
N GLU A 70 15.04 -8.19 17.14
CA GLU A 70 14.89 -9.05 18.31
C GLU A 70 16.22 -9.70 18.71
N PRO A 71 16.42 -10.06 19.99
CA PRO A 71 15.45 -9.98 21.09
C PRO A 71 15.47 -8.64 21.86
N THR A 72 16.43 -7.76 21.61
CA THR A 72 16.63 -6.55 22.44
C THR A 72 15.64 -5.42 22.15
N GLY A 73 15.05 -5.38 20.95
CA GLY A 73 14.26 -4.23 20.49
C GLY A 73 15.12 -3.05 20.01
N ALA A 74 16.44 -3.25 19.85
CA ALA A 74 17.32 -2.23 19.31
C ALA A 74 16.92 -1.89 17.86
N GLY A 75 16.80 -0.61 17.56
CA GLY A 75 16.23 -0.18 16.30
C GLY A 75 16.36 1.31 16.05
N VAL A 76 15.84 1.74 14.92
CA VAL A 76 15.89 3.13 14.47
C VAL A 76 14.54 3.80 14.65
N ARG A 77 14.54 5.00 15.22
CA ARG A 77 13.41 5.94 15.22
C ARG A 77 13.73 7.08 14.25
N THR A 78 12.79 7.43 13.39
CA THR A 78 12.97 8.45 12.33
C THR A 78 11.80 9.43 12.32
N HIS A 79 11.83 10.42 11.42
CA HIS A 79 10.68 11.29 11.11
C HIS A 79 9.89 10.83 9.88
N PHE A 80 9.95 9.53 9.55
CA PHE A 80 9.16 8.99 8.44
C PHE A 80 7.67 9.10 8.75
N ALA A 81 6.93 9.77 7.87
CA ALA A 81 5.57 10.19 8.15
C ALA A 81 4.55 9.04 8.04
N ASP A 82 4.86 8.01 7.27
CA ASP A 82 3.90 6.96 6.89
C ASP A 82 3.87 5.77 7.84
N ASP A 83 5.01 5.41 8.45
CA ASP A 83 5.18 4.18 9.24
C ASP A 83 4.04 3.95 10.24
N ARG A 84 3.75 4.95 11.08
CA ARG A 84 2.72 4.90 12.12
C ARG A 84 1.31 4.66 11.57
N LEU A 85 0.98 5.17 10.38
CA LEU A 85 -0.36 5.09 9.81
C LEU A 85 -0.69 3.67 9.32
N TRP A 86 0.32 2.84 9.02
CA TRP A 86 0.09 1.45 8.67
C TRP A 86 -0.54 0.64 9.81
N LEU A 87 -0.31 1.01 11.07
CA LEU A 87 -0.94 0.37 12.22
C LEU A 87 -2.47 0.60 12.20
N ALA A 88 -2.88 1.84 11.96
CA ALA A 88 -4.29 2.22 11.87
C ALA A 88 -4.97 1.53 10.68
N LEU A 89 -4.35 1.53 9.51
CA LEU A 89 -4.89 0.84 8.33
C LEU A 89 -4.99 -0.68 8.55
N ALA A 90 -3.99 -1.29 9.20
CA ALA A 90 -3.97 -2.71 9.50
C ALA A 90 -5.08 -3.11 10.50
N LEU A 91 -5.31 -2.30 11.54
CA LEU A 91 -6.38 -2.54 12.52
C LEU A 91 -7.77 -2.42 11.89
N ALA A 92 -7.96 -1.38 11.07
CA ALA A 92 -9.19 -1.20 10.32
C ALA A 92 -9.45 -2.37 9.35
N LEU A 93 -8.41 -2.81 8.63
CA LEU A 93 -8.51 -3.99 7.77
C LEU A 93 -8.87 -5.23 8.60
N TYR A 94 -8.14 -5.51 9.69
CA TYR A 94 -8.41 -6.68 10.52
C TYR A 94 -9.88 -6.72 10.96
N THR A 95 -10.36 -5.66 11.60
CA THR A 95 -11.74 -5.57 12.09
C THR A 95 -12.77 -5.68 10.96
N GLU A 96 -12.54 -5.05 9.80
CA GLU A 96 -13.43 -5.18 8.62
C GLU A 96 -13.50 -6.62 8.10
N ARG A 97 -12.37 -7.34 8.10
CA ARG A 97 -12.28 -8.69 7.52
C ARG A 97 -12.75 -9.80 8.46
N THR A 98 -12.49 -9.67 9.75
CA THR A 98 -12.76 -10.72 10.74
C THR A 98 -14.04 -10.47 11.54
N GLY A 99 -14.48 -9.22 11.66
CA GLY A 99 -15.53 -8.83 12.59
C GLY A 99 -15.12 -8.90 14.07
N ASP A 100 -13.86 -9.25 14.36
CA ASP A 100 -13.32 -9.31 15.72
C ASP A 100 -12.96 -7.91 16.21
N MET A 101 -13.91 -7.29 16.90
CA MET A 101 -13.77 -5.96 17.49
C MET A 101 -13.00 -5.99 18.81
N ALA A 102 -12.93 -7.13 19.49
CA ALA A 102 -12.33 -7.27 20.81
C ALA A 102 -10.81 -7.03 20.75
N LEU A 103 -10.15 -7.36 19.63
CA LEU A 103 -8.74 -7.04 19.42
C LEU A 103 -8.46 -5.53 19.64
N ALA A 104 -9.38 -4.65 19.22
CA ALA A 104 -9.19 -3.21 19.34
C ALA A 104 -9.13 -2.71 20.80
N ASP A 105 -9.62 -3.51 21.76
CA ASP A 105 -9.63 -3.21 23.19
C ASP A 105 -8.41 -3.76 23.94
N GLU A 106 -7.55 -4.54 23.29
CA GLU A 106 -6.40 -5.12 23.95
C GLU A 106 -5.36 -4.06 24.35
N GLN A 107 -4.93 -4.11 25.61
CA GLN A 107 -3.99 -3.17 26.19
C GLN A 107 -2.54 -3.53 25.82
N VAL A 108 -1.82 -2.57 25.25
CA VAL A 108 -0.41 -2.71 24.84
C VAL A 108 0.40 -1.53 25.40
N PRO A 109 1.60 -1.76 25.96
CA PRO A 109 2.46 -0.68 26.45
C PRO A 109 3.06 0.15 25.32
N PHE A 110 3.52 1.36 25.66
CA PHE A 110 4.34 2.19 24.79
C PHE A 110 5.84 1.95 25.04
N LEU A 111 6.66 2.54 24.18
CA LEU A 111 8.09 2.69 24.39
C LEU A 111 8.44 4.02 25.05
N GLN A 112 9.51 3.98 25.85
CA GLN A 112 10.25 5.13 26.36
C GLN A 112 11.64 5.13 25.70
N GLY A 113 11.95 6.21 25.00
CA GLY A 113 13.24 6.44 24.34
C GLY A 113 13.47 7.92 24.11
N GLN A 114 14.63 8.27 23.57
CA GLN A 114 14.97 9.65 23.25
C GLN A 114 14.20 10.11 22.00
N PRO A 115 13.76 11.38 21.92
CA PRO A 115 13.33 11.93 20.65
C PRO A 115 14.51 11.94 19.67
N VAL A 116 14.21 11.89 18.36
CA VAL A 116 15.23 12.16 17.34
C VAL A 116 15.81 13.55 17.60
N PRO A 117 17.14 13.70 17.72
CA PRO A 117 17.76 15.01 17.96
C PRO A 117 17.43 16.02 16.86
N GLU A 118 17.30 17.29 17.22
CA GLU A 118 17.08 18.37 16.25
C GLU A 118 18.18 18.36 15.16
N GLY A 119 17.76 18.33 13.89
CA GLY A 119 18.67 18.28 12.74
C GLY A 119 19.25 16.89 12.42
N ALA A 120 18.95 15.85 13.20
CA ALA A 120 19.30 14.47 12.87
C ALA A 120 18.21 13.81 12.01
N GLU A 121 18.60 12.91 11.11
CA GLU A 121 17.64 12.13 10.31
C GLU A 121 16.98 11.02 11.15
N ASP A 122 17.73 10.47 12.11
CA ASP A 122 17.33 9.33 12.92
C ASP A 122 18.07 9.24 14.27
N ILE A 123 17.64 8.27 15.09
CA ILE A 123 18.37 7.78 16.26
C ILE A 123 18.28 6.25 16.34
N TYR A 124 19.42 5.60 16.53
CA TYR A 124 19.52 4.18 16.85
C TYR A 124 19.64 3.97 18.36
N GLU A 125 18.66 3.32 18.98
CA GLU A 125 18.67 3.06 20.42
C GLU A 125 17.99 1.73 20.78
N THR A 126 18.06 1.36 22.06
CA THR A 126 17.31 0.24 22.63
C THR A 126 16.32 0.82 23.64
N PRO A 127 15.10 1.18 23.21
CA PRO A 127 14.10 1.80 24.08
C PRO A 127 13.57 0.78 25.08
N SER A 128 13.11 1.27 26.24
CA SER A 128 12.48 0.47 27.27
C SER A 128 10.95 0.51 27.15
N SER A 129 10.24 -0.52 27.61
CA SER A 129 8.78 -0.47 27.76
C SER A 129 8.37 0.50 28.86
N THR A 130 7.26 1.22 28.68
CA THR A 130 6.59 2.00 29.72
C THR A 130 5.63 1.13 30.54
N ASP A 131 5.25 1.59 31.74
CA ASP A 131 4.10 1.06 32.48
C ASP A 131 2.75 1.57 31.94
N THR A 132 2.76 2.71 31.24
CA THR A 132 1.60 3.25 30.53
C THR A 132 1.17 2.27 29.43
N THR A 133 -0.10 1.86 29.44
CA THR A 133 -0.71 1.06 28.36
C THR A 133 -1.90 1.77 27.75
N ALA A 134 -2.20 1.44 26.50
CA ALA A 134 -3.39 1.90 25.80
C ALA A 134 -3.96 0.77 24.95
N SER A 135 -5.25 0.86 24.62
CA SER A 135 -5.89 -0.10 23.72
C SER A 135 -5.29 -0.03 22.32
N LEU A 136 -5.34 -1.12 21.55
CA LEU A 136 -4.90 -1.09 20.14
C LEU A 136 -5.63 -0.01 19.32
N TYR A 137 -6.89 0.27 19.62
CA TYR A 137 -7.62 1.41 19.05
C TYR A 137 -6.93 2.74 19.38
N GLU A 138 -6.55 2.98 20.63
CA GLU A 138 -5.91 4.24 21.03
C GLU A 138 -4.52 4.40 20.39
N HIS A 139 -3.74 3.33 20.26
CA HIS A 139 -2.47 3.35 19.50
C HIS A 139 -2.68 3.78 18.04
N ALA A 140 -3.68 3.18 17.38
CA ALA A 140 -4.07 3.54 16.01
C ALA A 140 -4.62 4.97 15.91
N ALA A 141 -5.41 5.42 16.89
CA ALA A 141 -5.97 6.76 16.93
C ALA A 141 -4.87 7.83 17.07
N ARG A 142 -3.91 7.61 17.98
CA ARG A 142 -2.74 8.51 18.14
C ARG A 142 -1.91 8.61 16.87
N ALA A 143 -1.75 7.52 16.13
CA ALA A 143 -1.05 7.53 14.85
C ALA A 143 -1.73 8.45 13.82
N ILE A 144 -3.07 8.48 13.79
CA ILE A 144 -3.82 9.44 12.97
C ILE A 144 -3.64 10.85 13.53
N ASP A 145 -3.88 11.05 14.82
CA ASP A 145 -3.88 12.37 15.48
C ASP A 145 -2.54 13.13 15.28
N ILE A 146 -1.41 12.46 15.49
CA ILE A 146 -0.07 13.06 15.27
C ILE A 146 0.23 13.35 13.79
N SER A 147 -0.55 12.76 12.87
CA SER A 147 -0.40 12.95 11.41
C SER A 147 -1.33 14.01 10.82
N LEU A 148 -2.20 14.63 11.63
CA LEU A 148 -3.13 15.68 11.19
C LEU A 148 -2.51 17.08 10.98
N PRO A 149 -1.37 17.46 11.58
CA PRO A 149 -0.72 18.72 11.24
C PRO A 149 -0.36 18.78 9.75
N VAL A 150 -0.56 19.96 9.17
CA VAL A 150 -0.36 20.22 7.73
C VAL A 150 0.60 21.40 7.52
N GLY A 151 1.25 21.43 6.36
CA GLY A 151 2.13 22.52 5.95
C GLY A 151 1.39 23.68 5.27
N ALA A 152 2.13 24.45 4.48
CA ALA A 152 1.68 25.70 3.88
C ALA A 152 0.52 25.52 2.86
N HIS A 153 0.44 24.36 2.21
CA HIS A 153 -0.58 24.03 1.23
C HIS A 153 -1.75 23.23 1.83
N GLY A 154 -1.76 23.03 3.15
CA GLY A 154 -2.81 22.24 3.81
C GLY A 154 -2.66 20.73 3.60
N LEU A 155 -1.43 20.26 3.34
CA LEU A 155 -1.11 18.85 3.14
C LEU A 155 -0.17 18.31 4.22
N PRO A 156 -0.13 16.99 4.47
CA PRO A 156 0.70 16.42 5.52
C PRO A 156 2.18 16.64 5.23
N LEU A 157 2.95 16.85 6.30
CA LEU A 157 4.40 17.03 6.20
C LEU A 157 5.10 15.77 5.68
N PHE A 158 6.13 15.97 4.87
CA PHE A 158 6.96 14.90 4.31
C PHE A 158 7.87 14.27 5.39
N GLY A 159 8.31 15.07 6.36
CA GLY A 159 9.32 14.66 7.33
C GLY A 159 10.62 14.24 6.64
N THR A 160 11.29 13.23 7.19
CA THR A 160 12.50 12.65 6.58
C THR A 160 12.19 11.48 5.66
N GLY A 161 10.95 11.37 5.19
CA GLY A 161 10.52 10.34 4.24
C GLY A 161 9.04 10.00 4.37
N ASP A 162 8.46 9.57 3.27
CA ASP A 162 7.20 8.82 3.27
C ASP A 162 7.48 7.38 2.80
N TRP A 163 6.57 6.73 2.08
CA TRP A 163 6.81 5.37 1.58
C TRP A 163 8.04 5.25 0.67
N ASN A 164 8.44 6.32 -0.03
CA ASN A 164 9.69 6.32 -0.80
C ASN A 164 10.85 6.80 0.08
N ASP A 165 11.58 5.83 0.65
CA ASP A 165 12.71 6.09 1.54
C ASP A 165 13.81 6.96 0.92
N GLY A 166 13.99 6.86 -0.40
CA GLY A 166 14.98 7.63 -1.13
C GLY A 166 14.72 9.14 -1.12
N MET A 167 13.50 9.59 -0.79
CA MET A 167 13.09 10.99 -0.74
C MET A 167 13.25 11.60 0.67
N ASN A 168 14.31 11.22 1.38
CA ASN A 168 14.50 11.56 2.79
C ASN A 168 14.86 13.02 3.10
N ARG A 169 15.06 13.85 2.07
CA ARG A 169 15.46 15.27 2.21
C ARG A 169 14.43 16.27 1.69
N VAL A 170 13.26 15.80 1.27
CA VAL A 170 12.22 16.70 0.75
C VAL A 170 11.66 17.62 1.84
N GLY A 171 11.41 17.08 3.04
CA GLY A 171 10.83 17.84 4.17
C GLY A 171 11.64 17.72 5.46
N ALA A 172 12.97 17.54 5.35
CA ALA A 172 13.84 17.31 6.50
C ALA A 172 13.91 18.50 7.48
N GLU A 173 13.57 19.71 7.02
CA GLU A 173 13.44 20.89 7.89
C GLU A 173 12.01 21.11 8.42
N GLY A 174 11.13 20.12 8.25
CA GLY A 174 9.79 20.09 8.83
C GLY A 174 8.75 20.98 8.12
N ARG A 175 9.03 21.43 6.88
CA ARG A 175 8.13 22.30 6.11
C ARG A 175 7.66 21.68 4.79
N GLY A 176 8.45 20.77 4.22
CA GLY A 176 8.06 20.04 3.01
C GLY A 176 6.79 19.22 3.20
N GLU A 177 5.99 19.09 2.15
CA GLU A 177 4.66 18.47 2.17
C GLU A 177 4.56 17.32 1.16
N SER A 178 3.94 16.19 1.56
CA SER A 178 3.77 15.01 0.70
C SER A 178 2.32 14.85 0.22
N VAL A 179 2.13 14.84 -1.10
CA VAL A 179 0.81 14.59 -1.73
C VAL A 179 0.41 13.13 -1.55
N TRP A 180 1.36 12.20 -1.65
CA TRP A 180 1.08 10.78 -1.40
C TRP A 180 0.59 10.55 0.03
N MET A 181 1.23 11.19 1.02
CA MET A 181 0.76 11.15 2.41
C MET A 181 -0.64 11.72 2.58
N GLY A 182 -0.99 12.79 1.84
CA GLY A 182 -2.35 13.33 1.84
C GLY A 182 -3.39 12.30 1.38
N PHE A 183 -3.13 11.59 0.29
CA PHE A 183 -4.01 10.49 -0.15
C PHE A 183 -4.02 9.35 0.86
N PHE A 184 -2.85 8.90 1.33
CA PHE A 184 -2.73 7.79 2.27
C PHE A 184 -3.48 8.07 3.59
N LEU A 185 -3.32 9.26 4.16
CA LEU A 185 -4.02 9.68 5.38
C LEU A 185 -5.54 9.72 5.19
N CYS A 186 -6.04 10.17 4.02
CA CYS A 186 -7.46 10.07 3.70
C CYS A 186 -7.94 8.61 3.73
N ALA A 187 -7.16 7.68 3.17
CA ALA A 187 -7.50 6.26 3.16
C ALA A 187 -7.52 5.65 4.57
N VAL A 188 -6.55 6.03 5.41
CA VAL A 188 -6.44 5.56 6.80
C VAL A 188 -7.61 6.08 7.64
N ILE A 189 -7.94 7.37 7.51
CA ILE A 189 -9.11 7.97 8.18
C ILE A 189 -10.39 7.27 7.73
N ASP A 190 -10.60 7.09 6.42
CA ASP A 190 -11.80 6.43 5.90
C ASP A 190 -11.95 4.99 6.39
N ALA A 191 -10.83 4.29 6.57
CA ALA A 191 -10.81 2.93 7.05
C ALA A 191 -11.11 2.83 8.56
N LEU A 192 -10.51 3.70 9.39
CA LEU A 192 -10.64 3.61 10.86
C LEU A 192 -11.87 4.36 11.40
N HIS A 193 -12.38 5.36 10.69
CA HIS A 193 -13.53 6.16 11.14
C HIS A 193 -14.77 5.34 11.55
N PRO A 194 -15.19 4.27 10.82
CA PRO A 194 -16.30 3.43 11.25
C PRO A 194 -16.07 2.78 12.63
N LEU A 195 -14.83 2.41 12.95
CA LEU A 195 -14.47 1.85 14.26
C LEU A 195 -14.59 2.92 15.36
N ALA A 196 -14.14 4.14 15.12
CA ALA A 196 -14.30 5.25 16.07
C ALA A 196 -15.78 5.53 16.39
N VAL A 197 -16.64 5.59 15.35
CA VAL A 197 -18.09 5.76 15.51
C VAL A 197 -18.72 4.60 16.27
N ALA A 198 -18.40 3.35 15.91
CA ALA A 198 -18.95 2.17 16.58
C ALA A 198 -18.60 2.10 18.07
N ARG A 199 -17.49 2.74 18.47
CA ARG A 199 -17.02 2.82 19.86
C ARG A 199 -17.54 4.05 20.61
N GLY A 200 -18.22 4.97 19.94
CA GLY A 200 -18.71 6.22 20.53
C GLY A 200 -17.62 7.27 20.76
N ASP A 201 -16.48 7.20 20.06
CA ASP A 201 -15.46 8.26 20.07
C ASP A 201 -15.86 9.39 19.08
N ASP A 202 -16.98 10.04 19.39
CA ASP A 202 -17.60 11.04 18.53
C ASP A 202 -16.69 12.25 18.29
N GLY A 203 -15.85 12.58 19.27
CA GLY A 203 -14.88 13.67 19.20
C GLY A 203 -13.84 13.43 18.11
N ARG A 204 -13.13 12.30 18.14
CA ARG A 204 -12.17 11.95 17.09
C ARG A 204 -12.86 11.68 15.76
N ALA A 205 -14.03 11.03 15.75
CA ALA A 205 -14.76 10.75 14.53
C ALA A 205 -15.13 12.03 13.76
N GLU A 206 -15.64 13.07 14.44
CA GLU A 206 -15.90 14.38 13.81
C GLU A 206 -14.60 15.07 13.39
N HIS A 207 -13.58 15.08 14.24
CA HIS A 207 -12.30 15.73 13.93
C HIS A 207 -11.64 15.12 12.68
N TRP A 208 -11.54 13.79 12.61
CA TRP A 208 -10.97 13.09 11.46
C TRP A 208 -11.80 13.30 10.20
N ARG A 209 -13.14 13.31 10.29
CA ARG A 209 -14.01 13.60 9.15
C ARG A 209 -13.79 15.01 8.61
N GLN A 210 -13.58 16.00 9.47
CA GLN A 210 -13.23 17.37 9.07
C GLN A 210 -11.85 17.42 8.43
N ALA A 211 -10.84 16.81 9.07
CA ALA A 211 -9.48 16.75 8.56
C ALA A 211 -9.42 16.09 7.18
N ARG A 212 -10.08 14.94 6.99
CA ARG A 212 -10.20 14.29 5.67
C ARG A 212 -10.77 15.25 4.63
N ARG A 213 -11.88 15.94 4.93
CA ARG A 213 -12.54 16.84 3.97
C ARG A 213 -11.62 17.99 3.59
N ALA A 214 -10.89 18.55 4.55
CA ALA A 214 -9.89 19.58 4.32
C ALA A 214 -8.75 19.06 3.43
N LEU A 215 -8.21 17.88 3.72
CA LEU A 215 -7.16 17.22 2.93
C LEU A 215 -7.60 16.96 1.49
N ALA A 216 -8.78 16.37 1.28
CA ALA A 216 -9.32 16.13 -0.06
C ALA A 216 -9.47 17.44 -0.86
N THR A 217 -9.92 18.51 -0.20
CA THR A 217 -10.02 19.84 -0.80
C THR A 217 -8.65 20.40 -1.17
N ALA A 218 -7.66 20.29 -0.28
CA ALA A 218 -6.29 20.75 -0.49
C ALA A 218 -5.58 19.98 -1.61
N LEU A 219 -5.72 18.65 -1.65
CA LEU A 219 -5.18 17.79 -2.71
C LEU A 219 -5.65 18.25 -4.08
N ASP A 220 -6.93 18.53 -4.24
CA ASP A 220 -7.44 19.02 -5.53
C ASP A 220 -7.10 20.49 -5.80
N ALA A 221 -7.10 21.35 -4.79
CA ALA A 221 -6.86 22.77 -5.01
C ALA A 221 -5.37 23.09 -5.27
N GLN A 222 -4.46 22.40 -4.57
CA GLN A 222 -3.04 22.75 -4.51
C GLN A 222 -2.15 21.77 -5.28
N ALA A 223 -2.45 20.47 -5.22
CA ALA A 223 -1.55 19.46 -5.80
C ALA A 223 -1.82 19.14 -7.27
N TRP A 224 -2.93 19.63 -7.85
CA TRP A 224 -3.23 19.40 -9.26
C TRP A 224 -2.34 20.25 -10.17
N ASP A 225 -1.50 19.60 -10.96
CA ASP A 225 -0.48 20.24 -11.81
C ASP A 225 -0.91 20.35 -13.29
N GLY A 226 -2.20 20.11 -13.58
CA GLY A 226 -2.79 20.29 -14.91
C GLY A 226 -3.22 18.98 -15.57
N ASP A 227 -2.33 17.97 -15.55
CA ASP A 227 -2.57 16.63 -16.12
C ASP A 227 -2.40 15.48 -15.12
N TRP A 228 -1.78 15.74 -13.98
CA TRP A 228 -1.56 14.81 -12.88
C TRP A 228 -1.37 15.57 -11.56
N TYR A 229 -1.26 14.85 -10.44
CA TYR A 229 -0.93 15.44 -9.15
C TYR A 229 0.58 15.50 -8.94
N CYS A 230 1.09 16.63 -8.44
CA CYS A 230 2.51 16.76 -8.11
C CYS A 230 2.91 15.79 -6.97
N ARG A 231 4.22 15.62 -6.76
CA ARG A 231 4.75 14.72 -5.75
C ARG A 231 4.69 15.31 -4.34
N GLY A 232 4.87 16.63 -4.25
CA GLY A 232 5.00 17.35 -3.00
C GLY A 232 5.74 18.67 -3.17
N TRP A 233 6.09 19.26 -2.04
CA TRP A 233 6.88 20.48 -1.94
C TRP A 233 8.09 20.24 -1.05
N PHE A 234 9.20 20.86 -1.42
CA PHE A 234 10.38 20.94 -0.59
C PHE A 234 10.21 21.94 0.56
N ASP A 235 11.12 21.90 1.52
CA ASP A 235 11.16 22.85 2.65
C ASP A 235 11.30 24.33 2.23
N ASP A 236 11.79 24.62 1.02
CA ASP A 236 11.89 25.96 0.43
C ASP A 236 10.64 26.39 -0.37
N GLY A 237 9.65 25.50 -0.47
CA GLY A 237 8.41 25.71 -1.23
C GLY A 237 8.51 25.38 -2.73
N SER A 238 9.66 24.93 -3.23
CA SER A 238 9.77 24.43 -4.61
C SER A 238 8.99 23.12 -4.80
N VAL A 239 8.43 22.92 -6.00
CA VAL A 239 7.52 21.80 -6.29
C VAL A 239 8.30 20.60 -6.85
N LEU A 240 8.05 19.41 -6.31
CA LEU A 240 8.52 18.13 -6.84
C LEU A 240 7.40 17.46 -7.65
N GLY A 241 7.70 16.79 -8.77
CA GLY A 241 6.67 16.06 -9.53
C GLY A 241 5.80 16.90 -10.46
N THR A 242 6.31 18.03 -10.97
CA THR A 242 5.54 18.95 -11.85
C THR A 242 5.95 18.84 -13.33
N HIS A 243 5.01 19.07 -14.26
CA HIS A 243 5.21 19.15 -15.72
C HIS A 243 6.29 20.14 -16.15
N ARG A 244 6.66 21.09 -15.29
CA ARG A 244 7.73 22.07 -15.54
C ARG A 244 9.12 21.56 -15.20
N ALA A 245 9.23 20.47 -14.44
CA ALA A 245 10.50 19.93 -13.99
C ALA A 245 11.23 19.18 -15.11
N SER A 246 12.57 19.28 -15.12
CA SER A 246 13.43 18.49 -16.02
C SER A 246 13.68 17.07 -15.51
N GLU A 247 13.52 16.84 -14.22
CA GLU A 247 13.70 15.57 -13.51
C GLU A 247 12.50 15.32 -12.60
N CYS A 248 12.18 14.05 -12.31
CA CYS A 248 10.98 13.64 -11.53
C CYS A 248 9.75 14.45 -11.92
N ARG A 249 9.41 14.45 -13.21
CA ARG A 249 8.29 15.24 -13.73
C ARG A 249 6.94 14.66 -13.32
N ILE A 250 6.89 13.33 -13.15
CA ILE A 250 5.74 12.57 -12.67
C ILE A 250 6.23 11.38 -11.85
N ASP A 251 5.48 11.06 -10.81
CA ASP A 251 5.72 9.95 -9.88
C ASP A 251 4.48 9.04 -9.80
N LEU A 252 4.69 7.73 -9.86
CA LEU A 252 3.64 6.72 -10.00
C LEU A 252 2.75 6.59 -8.77
N ILE A 253 3.34 6.67 -7.57
CA ILE A 253 2.61 6.30 -6.35
C ILE A 253 1.52 7.31 -6.06
N VAL A 254 1.77 8.60 -6.29
CA VAL A 254 0.73 9.63 -6.12
C VAL A 254 -0.45 9.38 -7.04
N GLN A 255 -0.20 9.08 -8.32
CA GLN A 255 -1.29 8.93 -9.30
C GLN A 255 -2.11 7.67 -9.04
N ALA A 256 -1.46 6.57 -8.67
CA ALA A 256 -2.15 5.34 -8.30
C ALA A 256 -3.02 5.56 -7.04
N TRP A 257 -2.50 6.25 -6.03
CA TRP A 257 -3.22 6.51 -4.79
C TRP A 257 -4.35 7.54 -4.93
N ALA A 258 -4.27 8.49 -5.86
CA ALA A 258 -5.40 9.35 -6.22
C ALA A 258 -6.65 8.52 -6.59
N VAL A 259 -6.45 7.42 -7.32
CA VAL A 259 -7.52 6.47 -7.70
C VAL A 259 -7.89 5.53 -6.54
N LEU A 260 -6.89 4.93 -5.87
CA LEU A 260 -7.12 3.91 -4.85
C LEU A 260 -7.81 4.44 -3.59
N THR A 261 -7.68 5.73 -3.31
CA THR A 261 -8.30 6.33 -2.12
C THR A 261 -9.69 6.88 -2.43
N GLY A 262 -9.93 7.31 -3.67
CA GLY A 262 -11.17 8.00 -4.04
C GLY A 262 -11.30 9.37 -3.36
N ALA A 263 -10.21 9.90 -2.78
CA ALA A 263 -10.21 11.22 -2.16
C ALA A 263 -10.05 12.35 -3.18
N ALA A 264 -9.41 12.07 -4.32
CA ALA A 264 -9.35 12.97 -5.46
C ALA A 264 -10.69 13.05 -6.18
N ARG A 265 -10.96 14.20 -6.80
CA ARG A 265 -11.95 14.32 -7.88
C ARG A 265 -11.78 13.22 -8.93
N GLN A 266 -12.89 12.54 -9.25
CA GLN A 266 -12.87 11.34 -10.08
C GLN A 266 -12.31 11.58 -11.49
N ASP A 267 -12.68 12.70 -12.13
CA ASP A 267 -12.19 13.09 -13.46
C ASP A 267 -10.67 13.24 -13.47
N ARG A 268 -10.12 13.90 -12.45
CA ARG A 268 -8.68 14.11 -12.28
C ARG A 268 -7.93 12.85 -11.92
N ALA A 269 -8.49 12.00 -11.06
CA ALA A 269 -7.87 10.72 -10.71
C ALA A 269 -7.72 9.81 -11.94
N VAL A 270 -8.73 9.77 -12.81
CA VAL A 270 -8.65 9.06 -14.10
C VAL A 270 -7.57 9.67 -15.00
N GLN A 271 -7.58 11.00 -15.19
CA GLN A 271 -6.58 11.70 -16.00
C GLN A 271 -5.15 11.51 -15.48
N ALA A 272 -4.95 11.56 -14.15
CA ALA A 272 -3.67 11.35 -13.50
C ALA A 272 -3.10 9.95 -13.77
N LEU A 273 -3.92 8.91 -13.63
CA LEU A 273 -3.48 7.55 -13.91
C LEU A 273 -3.22 7.33 -15.40
N ASP A 274 -4.04 7.93 -16.28
CA ASP A 274 -3.83 7.91 -17.72
C ASP A 274 -2.50 8.58 -18.11
N SER A 275 -2.17 9.70 -17.46
CA SER A 275 -0.87 10.38 -17.59
C SER A 275 0.28 9.51 -17.10
N ALA A 276 0.14 8.83 -15.95
CA ALA A 276 1.14 7.89 -15.47
C ALA A 276 1.39 6.76 -16.49
N TRP A 277 0.34 6.16 -17.07
CA TRP A 277 0.49 5.15 -18.13
C TRP A 277 1.14 5.71 -19.41
N ARG A 278 0.91 6.98 -19.75
CA ARG A 278 1.53 7.61 -20.91
C ARG A 278 3.03 7.85 -20.70
N GLU A 279 3.41 8.33 -19.53
CA GLU A 279 4.79 8.80 -19.27
C GLU A 279 5.69 7.72 -18.67
N LEU A 280 5.14 6.78 -17.91
CA LEU A 280 5.91 5.81 -17.10
C LEU A 280 5.88 4.38 -17.64
N HIS A 281 4.97 4.05 -18.56
CA HIS A 281 4.92 2.71 -19.16
C HIS A 281 5.82 2.64 -20.40
N ASP A 282 6.92 1.91 -20.25
CA ASP A 282 7.72 1.43 -21.37
C ASP A 282 7.03 0.20 -21.98
N ARG A 283 6.35 0.41 -23.12
CA ARG A 283 5.56 -0.65 -23.78
C ARG A 283 6.44 -1.73 -24.39
N ASP A 284 7.63 -1.36 -24.88
CA ASP A 284 8.53 -2.28 -25.57
C ASP A 284 9.19 -3.24 -24.57
N ALA A 285 9.64 -2.71 -23.43
CA ALA A 285 10.20 -3.52 -22.34
C ALA A 285 9.12 -4.13 -21.41
N ASN A 286 7.87 -3.70 -21.56
CA ASN A 286 6.75 -3.87 -20.63
C ASN A 286 7.18 -3.59 -19.17
N LEU A 287 7.66 -2.37 -18.93
CA LEU A 287 8.10 -1.88 -17.62
C LEU A 287 7.34 -0.63 -17.21
N LEU A 288 7.01 -0.51 -15.93
CA LEU A 288 6.33 0.63 -15.35
C LEU A 288 7.27 1.34 -14.36
N ARG A 289 7.85 2.45 -14.81
CA ARG A 289 8.83 3.23 -14.04
C ARG A 289 8.18 3.87 -12.81
N LEU A 290 8.90 3.95 -11.69
CA LEU A 290 8.41 4.63 -10.48
C LEU A 290 8.25 6.13 -10.70
N LEU A 291 9.20 6.75 -11.40
CA LEU A 291 9.21 8.17 -11.74
C LEU A 291 9.95 8.41 -13.05
N TRP A 292 9.71 9.56 -13.69
CA TRP A 292 10.40 9.92 -14.93
C TRP A 292 10.44 11.44 -15.20
N PRO A 293 11.55 11.97 -15.74
CA PRO A 293 12.89 11.36 -15.80
C PRO A 293 13.48 11.09 -14.40
N PRO A 294 14.52 10.25 -14.27
CA PRO A 294 15.22 10.03 -12.99
C PRO A 294 15.78 11.34 -12.41
N LEU A 295 15.88 11.40 -11.08
CA LEU A 295 16.58 12.46 -10.36
C LEU A 295 18.08 12.25 -10.46
N LYS A 296 18.82 13.32 -10.77
CA LYS A 296 20.27 13.30 -10.84
C LYS A 296 20.84 14.55 -10.22
N ASP A 297 20.56 15.70 -10.82
CA ASP A 297 21.18 16.98 -10.46
C ASP A 297 20.15 17.94 -9.82
N HIS A 298 18.96 17.45 -9.43
CA HIS A 298 17.90 18.24 -8.77
C HIS A 298 18.41 19.00 -7.53
N GLN A 299 18.02 20.27 -7.43
CA GLN A 299 18.28 21.16 -6.30
C GLN A 299 16.98 21.85 -5.86
N PRO A 300 16.62 21.82 -4.57
CA PRO A 300 17.29 21.10 -3.48
C PRO A 300 17.28 19.56 -3.68
N PRO A 301 18.21 18.81 -3.07
CA PRO A 301 18.28 17.36 -3.26
C PRO A 301 17.07 16.66 -2.63
N ALA A 302 16.44 15.73 -3.35
CA ALA A 302 15.31 14.95 -2.86
C ALA A 302 15.72 13.96 -1.75
N GLY A 303 16.97 13.50 -1.75
CA GLY A 303 17.47 12.54 -0.78
C GLY A 303 18.46 11.56 -1.41
N TYR A 304 18.67 10.42 -0.74
CA TYR A 304 19.58 9.39 -1.25
C TYR A 304 19.10 8.73 -2.54
N ILE A 305 17.86 8.95 -2.99
CA ILE A 305 17.38 8.52 -4.31
C ILE A 305 18.32 8.97 -5.44
N GLN A 306 18.93 10.15 -5.32
CA GLN A 306 19.90 10.68 -6.29
C GLN A 306 21.26 9.95 -6.25
N ALA A 307 21.52 9.12 -5.23
CA ALA A 307 22.71 8.28 -5.19
C ALA A 307 22.59 7.04 -6.10
N TYR A 308 21.37 6.65 -6.50
CA TYR A 308 21.18 5.59 -7.48
C TYR A 308 21.35 6.12 -8.91
N PRO A 309 21.98 5.33 -9.81
CA PRO A 309 21.93 5.61 -11.23
C PRO A 309 20.47 5.68 -11.72
N GLY A 310 20.20 6.55 -12.70
CA GLY A 310 18.88 6.63 -13.31
C GLY A 310 18.47 5.30 -13.92
N GLY A 311 17.23 4.87 -13.63
CA GLY A 311 16.66 3.60 -14.05
C GLY A 311 16.90 2.42 -13.09
N VAL A 312 17.48 2.68 -11.91
CA VAL A 312 17.76 1.67 -10.88
C VAL A 312 16.90 1.95 -9.64
N ARG A 313 16.26 0.91 -9.10
CA ARG A 313 15.45 0.97 -7.87
C ARG A 313 14.44 2.12 -7.87
N GLU A 314 14.43 2.97 -6.83
CA GLU A 314 13.51 4.10 -6.68
C GLU A 314 13.78 5.20 -7.72
N ASN A 315 15.01 5.31 -8.25
CA ASN A 315 15.37 6.38 -9.18
C ASN A 315 15.01 6.06 -10.63
N GLY A 316 13.71 5.88 -10.90
CA GLY A 316 13.18 5.63 -12.24
C GLY A 316 13.27 4.17 -12.71
N GLY A 317 13.71 3.25 -11.86
CA GLY A 317 13.48 1.81 -12.06
C GLY A 317 12.00 1.45 -11.93
N GLN A 318 11.62 0.23 -12.29
CA GLN A 318 10.31 -0.31 -11.91
C GLN A 318 10.42 -0.84 -10.49
N TYR A 319 9.84 -0.13 -9.54
CA TYR A 319 9.69 -0.64 -8.18
C TYR A 319 8.41 -1.46 -8.09
N ASN A 320 8.52 -2.78 -7.96
CA ASN A 320 7.38 -3.69 -8.16
C ASN A 320 6.24 -3.42 -7.18
N HIS A 321 6.54 -2.99 -5.95
CA HIS A 321 5.52 -2.63 -4.97
C HIS A 321 4.63 -1.47 -5.48
N ALA A 322 5.23 -0.40 -5.99
CA ALA A 322 4.50 0.72 -6.59
C ALA A 322 3.75 0.32 -7.86
N ALA A 323 4.35 -0.53 -8.69
CA ALA A 323 3.70 -1.05 -9.90
C ALA A 323 2.45 -1.88 -9.57
N VAL A 324 2.42 -2.59 -8.42
CA VAL A 324 1.20 -3.27 -7.96
C VAL A 324 0.08 -2.27 -7.65
N TRP A 325 0.39 -1.11 -7.06
CA TRP A 325 -0.65 -0.10 -6.82
C TRP A 325 -1.22 0.46 -8.12
N ALA A 326 -0.40 0.66 -9.15
CA ALA A 326 -0.88 1.05 -10.47
C ALA A 326 -1.75 -0.03 -11.12
N LEU A 327 -1.42 -1.32 -10.93
CA LEU A 327 -2.29 -2.44 -11.30
C LEU A 327 -3.65 -2.32 -10.61
N MET A 328 -3.66 -2.17 -9.28
CA MET A 328 -4.89 -2.10 -8.49
C MET A 328 -5.73 -0.87 -8.87
N ALA A 329 -5.09 0.28 -9.12
CA ALA A 329 -5.74 1.50 -9.58
C ALA A 329 -6.38 1.31 -10.96
N SER A 330 -5.65 0.71 -11.90
CA SER A 330 -6.16 0.40 -13.25
C SER A 330 -7.37 -0.53 -13.17
N ALA A 331 -7.29 -1.56 -12.32
CA ALA A 331 -8.40 -2.49 -12.10
C ALA A 331 -9.62 -1.79 -11.49
N ARG A 332 -9.43 -0.86 -10.54
CA ARG A 332 -10.52 -0.06 -9.94
C ARG A 332 -11.24 0.80 -10.97
N LEU A 333 -10.54 1.30 -11.99
CA LEU A 333 -11.13 2.03 -13.12
C LEU A 333 -11.68 1.13 -14.23
N GLY A 334 -11.63 -0.19 -14.08
CA GLY A 334 -12.06 -1.15 -15.12
C GLY A 334 -11.13 -1.22 -16.34
N GLN A 335 -9.90 -0.70 -16.23
CA GLN A 335 -8.89 -0.70 -17.29
C GLN A 335 -8.17 -2.05 -17.36
N ALA A 336 -8.89 -3.10 -17.78
CA ALA A 336 -8.44 -4.50 -17.72
C ALA A 336 -7.10 -4.78 -18.43
N GLU A 337 -6.87 -4.19 -19.60
CA GLU A 337 -5.63 -4.41 -20.36
C GLU A 337 -4.41 -3.80 -19.64
N ARG A 338 -4.57 -2.62 -19.06
CA ARG A 338 -3.53 -1.95 -18.26
C ARG A 338 -3.25 -2.71 -16.96
N ALA A 339 -4.30 -3.13 -16.26
CA ALA A 339 -4.15 -3.99 -15.08
C ALA A 339 -3.40 -5.28 -15.42
N TRP A 340 -3.70 -5.89 -16.56
CA TRP A 340 -2.99 -7.09 -17.02
C TRP A 340 -1.54 -6.80 -17.44
N ALA A 341 -1.27 -5.71 -18.15
CA ALA A 341 0.08 -5.31 -18.52
C ALA A 341 0.96 -5.10 -17.28
N ALA A 342 0.44 -4.43 -16.24
CA ALA A 342 1.14 -4.29 -14.97
C ALA A 342 1.36 -5.65 -14.29
N PHE A 343 0.36 -6.53 -14.28
CA PHE A 343 0.51 -7.88 -13.71
C PHE A 343 1.65 -8.66 -14.36
N THR A 344 1.75 -8.65 -15.69
CA THR A 344 2.81 -9.37 -16.42
C THR A 344 4.16 -8.67 -16.33
N ALA A 345 4.19 -7.34 -16.13
CA ALA A 345 5.40 -6.59 -15.84
C ALA A 345 6.00 -6.94 -14.46
N ILE A 346 5.19 -7.40 -13.50
CA ILE A 346 5.62 -7.72 -12.13
C ILE A 346 5.83 -9.22 -11.94
N SER A 347 4.97 -10.05 -12.55
CA SER A 347 4.90 -11.48 -12.30
C SER A 347 6.20 -12.19 -12.70
N PRO A 348 6.87 -12.90 -11.77
CA PRO A 348 8.15 -13.54 -12.07
C PRO A 348 8.02 -14.64 -13.13
N ALA A 349 6.87 -15.32 -13.19
CA ALA A 349 6.58 -16.32 -14.21
C ALA A 349 6.53 -15.73 -15.62
N HIS A 350 6.06 -14.48 -15.76
CA HIS A 350 6.02 -13.79 -17.06
C HIS A 350 7.39 -13.18 -17.37
N ARG A 351 8.04 -12.54 -16.40
CA ARG A 351 9.34 -11.91 -16.60
C ARG A 351 10.45 -12.90 -16.94
N ALA A 352 10.45 -14.07 -16.32
CA ALA A 352 11.43 -15.11 -16.58
C ALA A 352 11.39 -15.68 -18.02
N THR A 353 10.33 -15.41 -18.80
CA THR A 353 10.30 -15.76 -20.23
C THR A 353 11.37 -15.03 -21.04
N SER A 354 11.87 -13.89 -20.56
CA SER A 354 13.01 -13.16 -21.14
C SER A 354 14.38 -13.78 -20.78
N GLY A 355 14.39 -14.87 -20.00
CA GLY A 355 15.59 -15.65 -19.70
C GLY A 355 16.72 -14.84 -19.07
N ALA A 356 17.85 -14.77 -19.77
CA ALA A 356 19.07 -14.13 -19.30
C ALA A 356 18.89 -12.62 -19.04
N THR A 357 17.96 -11.95 -19.71
CA THR A 357 17.68 -10.53 -19.46
C THR A 357 17.12 -10.30 -18.06
N TYR A 358 16.13 -11.09 -17.63
CA TYR A 358 15.55 -10.96 -16.28
C TYR A 358 16.53 -11.39 -15.20
N GLY A 359 17.25 -12.50 -15.41
CA GLY A 359 18.37 -12.92 -14.55
C GLY A 359 18.01 -13.39 -13.14
N LEU A 360 16.72 -13.50 -12.80
CA LEU A 360 16.22 -13.97 -11.50
C LEU A 360 15.33 -15.22 -11.64
N GLU A 361 14.98 -15.80 -10.49
CA GLU A 361 14.16 -17.00 -10.39
C GLU A 361 12.71 -16.77 -10.87
N PRO A 362 12.07 -17.74 -11.55
CA PRO A 362 10.73 -17.58 -12.15
C PRO A 362 9.57 -17.65 -11.14
N PHE A 363 9.86 -17.81 -9.85
CA PHE A 363 8.87 -18.09 -8.81
C PHE A 363 8.86 -17.06 -7.67
N ALA A 364 9.84 -16.16 -7.57
CA ALA A 364 9.89 -15.14 -6.52
C ALA A 364 9.79 -13.75 -7.15
N VAL A 365 8.89 -12.92 -6.62
CA VAL A 365 8.73 -11.52 -7.04
C VAL A 365 10.01 -10.76 -6.68
N ALA A 366 10.52 -10.00 -7.65
CA ALA A 366 11.64 -9.07 -7.47
C ALA A 366 11.20 -7.79 -6.75
N GLY A 367 12.08 -7.14 -6.01
CA GLY A 367 11.82 -5.81 -5.44
C GLY A 367 11.76 -4.75 -6.53
N ASP A 368 12.73 -4.80 -7.44
CA ASP A 368 12.86 -3.85 -8.53
C ASP A 368 13.25 -4.52 -9.85
N ILE A 369 13.01 -3.82 -10.96
CA ILE A 369 13.47 -4.18 -12.29
C ILE A 369 14.09 -2.94 -12.94
N GLU A 370 15.33 -3.08 -13.40
CA GLU A 370 16.09 -2.00 -14.02
C GLU A 370 15.43 -1.56 -15.34
N THR A 371 15.43 -0.25 -15.61
CA THR A 371 14.78 0.34 -16.80
C THR A 371 15.78 1.01 -17.74
N ALA A 372 17.01 1.26 -17.28
CA ALA A 372 18.05 1.91 -18.09
C ALA A 372 18.87 0.90 -18.88
N ALA A 373 19.24 1.28 -20.11
CA ALA A 373 20.21 0.52 -20.89
C ALA A 373 21.60 0.51 -20.23
N PRO A 374 22.38 -0.58 -20.33
CA PRO A 374 22.09 -1.81 -21.08
C PRO A 374 21.35 -2.89 -20.25
N HIS A 375 20.90 -2.56 -19.03
CA HIS A 375 20.34 -3.53 -18.08
C HIS A 375 18.81 -3.54 -18.03
N ALA A 376 18.14 -2.82 -18.94
CA ALA A 376 16.69 -2.77 -19.04
C ALA A 376 16.08 -4.18 -19.01
N GLY A 377 15.23 -4.41 -18.01
CA GLY A 377 14.52 -5.65 -17.77
C GLY A 377 15.18 -6.61 -16.78
N ARG A 378 16.39 -6.31 -16.29
CA ARG A 378 17.11 -7.06 -15.26
C ARG A 378 16.43 -6.90 -13.91
N GLY A 379 16.15 -8.02 -13.25
CA GLY A 379 15.54 -8.01 -11.92
C GLY A 379 16.58 -7.81 -10.80
N GLY A 380 16.18 -7.07 -9.76
CA GLY A 380 16.92 -6.84 -8.53
C GLY A 380 16.11 -7.21 -7.28
N TRP A 381 16.79 -7.37 -6.13
CA TRP A 381 16.16 -7.67 -4.83
C TRP A 381 15.10 -8.79 -4.89
N SER A 382 15.46 -9.98 -5.40
CA SER A 382 14.52 -11.11 -5.37
C SER A 382 14.20 -11.52 -3.93
N TRP A 383 12.99 -12.08 -3.74
CA TRP A 383 12.43 -12.52 -2.45
C TRP A 383 12.05 -11.42 -1.46
N TYR A 384 13.00 -10.57 -1.07
CA TYR A 384 12.82 -9.62 0.03
C TYR A 384 12.09 -8.34 -0.39
N THR A 385 10.80 -8.46 -0.66
CA THR A 385 9.94 -7.32 -1.03
C THR A 385 8.49 -7.53 -0.57
N GLY A 386 7.84 -6.45 -0.11
CA GLY A 386 6.40 -6.43 0.17
C GLY A 386 5.53 -6.52 -1.10
N ALA A 387 6.13 -6.39 -2.30
CA ALA A 387 5.42 -6.52 -3.57
C ALA A 387 4.72 -7.88 -3.72
N ALA A 388 5.25 -8.95 -3.12
CA ALA A 388 4.63 -10.27 -3.16
C ALA A 388 3.25 -10.31 -2.48
N GLY A 389 3.13 -9.70 -1.30
CA GLY A 389 1.87 -9.59 -0.56
C GLY A 389 0.86 -8.72 -1.28
N TRP A 390 1.30 -7.57 -1.79
CA TRP A 390 0.43 -6.71 -2.59
C TRP A 390 0.00 -7.38 -3.90
N LEU A 391 0.88 -8.11 -4.59
CA LEU A 391 0.52 -8.82 -5.83
C LEU A 391 -0.48 -9.95 -5.56
N LEU A 392 -0.39 -10.61 -4.41
CA LEU A 392 -1.38 -11.60 -3.96
C LEU A 392 -2.76 -10.95 -3.84
N ARG A 393 -2.84 -9.83 -3.11
CA ARG A 393 -4.09 -9.07 -2.97
C ARG A 393 -4.59 -8.55 -4.31
N ALA A 394 -3.73 -7.98 -5.14
CA ALA A 394 -4.10 -7.45 -6.45
C ALA A 394 -4.68 -8.53 -7.38
N ALA A 395 -4.09 -9.74 -7.38
CA ALA A 395 -4.60 -10.84 -8.18
C ALA A 395 -6.01 -11.27 -7.75
N VAL A 396 -6.27 -11.37 -6.44
CA VAL A 396 -7.54 -11.86 -5.89
C VAL A 396 -8.59 -10.75 -5.81
N GLU A 397 -8.25 -9.64 -5.17
CA GLU A 397 -9.17 -8.54 -4.84
C GLU A 397 -9.35 -7.54 -5.98
N SER A 398 -8.42 -7.44 -6.95
CA SER A 398 -8.49 -6.44 -8.04
C SER A 398 -8.72 -7.06 -9.42
N LEU A 399 -7.94 -8.07 -9.82
CA LEU A 399 -8.14 -8.73 -11.12
C LEU A 399 -9.37 -9.64 -11.07
N CYS A 400 -9.37 -10.66 -10.20
CA CYS A 400 -10.57 -11.45 -9.97
C CYS A 400 -11.70 -10.63 -9.34
N GLY A 401 -11.33 -9.56 -8.61
CA GLY A 401 -12.29 -8.62 -8.04
C GLY A 401 -13.09 -9.19 -6.88
N VAL A 402 -12.57 -10.20 -6.19
CA VAL A 402 -13.28 -10.94 -5.15
C VAL A 402 -12.74 -10.54 -3.78
N ARG A 403 -13.62 -10.01 -2.92
CA ARG A 403 -13.23 -9.43 -1.64
C ARG A 403 -14.28 -9.73 -0.56
N LEU A 404 -13.85 -9.98 0.68
CA LEU A 404 -14.73 -10.20 1.85
C LEU A 404 -14.61 -9.04 2.84
N GLY A 405 -15.66 -8.29 3.16
CA GLY A 405 -15.55 -7.20 4.14
C GLY A 405 -16.90 -6.82 4.75
N GLY A 406 -16.91 -6.49 6.04
CA GLY A 406 -18.13 -6.06 6.75
C GLY A 406 -19.25 -7.09 6.70
N GLY A 407 -18.91 -8.38 6.78
CA GLY A 407 -19.89 -9.48 6.66
C GLY A 407 -20.45 -9.67 5.25
N ARG A 408 -19.79 -9.15 4.20
CA ARG A 408 -20.25 -9.23 2.81
C ARG A 408 -19.17 -9.76 1.86
N LEU A 409 -19.59 -10.53 0.87
CA LEU A 409 -18.83 -10.84 -0.33
C LEU A 409 -19.06 -9.72 -1.37
N ILE A 410 -17.99 -9.16 -1.90
CA ILE A 410 -17.98 -8.06 -2.85
C ILE A 410 -17.29 -8.56 -4.13
N VAL A 411 -17.96 -8.41 -5.28
CA VAL A 411 -17.48 -8.92 -6.57
C VAL A 411 -17.47 -7.82 -7.64
N GLN A 412 -16.27 -7.36 -7.98
CA GLN A 412 -16.02 -6.34 -9.01
C GLN A 412 -14.81 -6.76 -9.88
N PRO A 413 -14.98 -7.73 -10.80
CA PRO A 413 -13.89 -8.29 -11.58
C PRO A 413 -13.34 -7.31 -12.62
N CYS A 414 -12.02 -7.40 -12.86
CA CYS A 414 -11.31 -6.71 -13.92
C CYS A 414 -10.37 -7.69 -14.65
N LEU A 415 -10.93 -8.82 -15.09
CA LEU A 415 -10.18 -9.85 -15.80
C LEU A 415 -9.65 -9.31 -17.14
N PRO A 416 -8.48 -9.78 -17.62
CA PRO A 416 -8.05 -9.51 -18.99
C PRO A 416 -9.01 -10.11 -20.01
N LEU A 417 -9.10 -9.50 -21.19
CA LEU A 417 -10.09 -9.87 -22.22
C LEU A 417 -9.96 -11.32 -22.69
N HIS A 418 -8.74 -11.86 -22.75
CA HIS A 418 -8.46 -13.22 -23.17
C HIS A 418 -8.79 -14.30 -22.11
N TRP A 419 -9.17 -13.91 -20.89
CA TRP A 419 -9.66 -14.86 -19.88
C TRP A 419 -11.18 -15.00 -20.00
N PRO A 420 -11.70 -16.16 -20.44
CA PRO A 420 -13.14 -16.39 -20.50
C PRO A 420 -13.76 -16.50 -19.10
N GLN A 421 -13.00 -16.98 -18.12
CA GLN A 421 -13.42 -17.11 -16.73
C GLN A 421 -12.23 -17.18 -15.77
N ALA A 422 -12.50 -16.94 -14.48
CA ALA A 422 -11.61 -17.19 -13.36
C ALA A 422 -12.44 -17.74 -12.19
N GLN A 423 -11.85 -18.60 -11.36
CA GLN A 423 -12.50 -19.16 -10.18
C GLN A 423 -11.67 -18.81 -8.94
N VAL A 424 -12.35 -18.33 -7.89
CA VAL A 424 -11.76 -18.05 -6.58
C VAL A 424 -12.48 -18.89 -5.54
N THR A 425 -11.70 -19.63 -4.76
CA THR A 425 -12.20 -20.42 -3.64
C THR A 425 -11.79 -19.76 -2.34
N LEU A 426 -12.78 -19.36 -1.54
CA LEU A 426 -12.60 -18.72 -0.24
C LEU A 426 -12.99 -19.69 0.88
N ARG A 427 -12.39 -19.49 2.06
CA ARG A 427 -12.87 -20.10 3.30
C ARG A 427 -13.44 -19.00 4.19
N VAL A 428 -14.71 -19.15 4.58
CA VAL A 428 -15.46 -18.21 5.42
C VAL A 428 -16.12 -19.01 6.53
N ASP A 429 -15.76 -18.76 7.79
CA ASP A 429 -16.33 -19.44 8.96
C ASP A 429 -16.34 -20.98 8.83
N GLY A 430 -15.24 -21.55 8.33
CA GLY A 430 -15.08 -22.99 8.09
C GLY A 430 -15.81 -23.53 6.85
N ARG A 431 -16.56 -22.69 6.12
CA ARG A 431 -17.26 -23.05 4.88
C ARG A 431 -16.43 -22.69 3.66
N GLN A 432 -16.54 -23.49 2.61
CA GLN A 432 -15.95 -23.18 1.31
C GLN A 432 -16.95 -22.40 0.46
N VAL A 433 -16.54 -21.24 -0.04
CA VAL A 433 -17.32 -20.41 -0.95
C VAL A 433 -16.59 -20.34 -2.28
N GLU A 434 -17.24 -20.80 -3.33
CA GLU A 434 -16.70 -20.78 -4.68
C GLU A 434 -17.31 -19.61 -5.48
N VAL A 435 -16.45 -18.76 -6.03
CA VAL A 435 -16.84 -17.61 -6.83
C VAL A 435 -16.31 -17.82 -8.24
N LEU A 436 -17.23 -18.06 -9.18
CA LEU A 436 -16.94 -18.14 -10.61
C LEU A 436 -17.21 -16.79 -11.25
N VAL A 437 -16.14 -16.16 -11.73
CA VAL A 437 -16.20 -14.97 -12.56
C VAL A 437 -16.14 -15.43 -14.02
N GLN A 438 -17.19 -15.17 -14.79
CA GLN A 438 -17.29 -15.65 -16.17
C GLN A 438 -17.79 -14.55 -17.10
N ARG A 439 -17.18 -14.43 -18.29
CA ARG A 439 -17.73 -13.65 -19.39
C ARG A 439 -18.83 -14.45 -20.07
N VAL A 440 -20.06 -13.96 -19.98
CA VAL A 440 -21.23 -14.59 -20.57
C VAL A 440 -21.95 -13.62 -21.51
N ARG A 441 -22.70 -14.17 -22.48
CA ARG A 441 -23.65 -13.35 -23.25
C ARG A 441 -24.75 -12.87 -22.31
N ALA A 442 -25.29 -11.67 -22.58
CA ALA A 442 -26.45 -11.17 -21.85
C ALA A 442 -27.59 -12.20 -21.92
N GLY A 443 -28.23 -12.48 -20.77
CA GLY A 443 -29.33 -13.43 -20.66
C GLY A 443 -28.97 -14.91 -20.52
N SER A 444 -27.68 -15.31 -20.57
CA SER A 444 -27.30 -16.70 -20.25
C SER A 444 -27.72 -17.07 -18.82
N ALA A 445 -28.12 -18.31 -18.53
CA ALA A 445 -28.30 -18.78 -17.15
C ALA A 445 -26.92 -18.97 -16.47
N PRO A 446 -26.81 -18.82 -15.14
CA PRO A 446 -25.61 -19.25 -14.43
C PRO A 446 -25.42 -20.78 -14.55
N PRO A 447 -24.18 -21.31 -14.47
CA PRO A 447 -23.94 -22.75 -14.41
C PRO A 447 -24.68 -23.41 -13.23
N ALA A 448 -24.98 -24.71 -13.34
CA ALA A 448 -25.62 -25.45 -12.26
C ALA A 448 -24.81 -25.34 -10.95
N GLY A 449 -25.49 -25.06 -9.84
CA GLY A 449 -24.85 -24.84 -8.53
C GLY A 449 -24.38 -23.41 -8.27
N TYR A 450 -24.54 -22.47 -9.22
CA TYR A 450 -24.20 -21.06 -9.02
C TYR A 450 -25.42 -20.15 -9.02
N GLN A 451 -25.41 -19.17 -8.12
CA GLN A 451 -26.31 -18.03 -8.16
C GLN A 451 -25.65 -16.86 -8.88
N ARG A 452 -26.40 -16.17 -9.75
CA ARG A 452 -25.92 -14.95 -10.41
C ARG A 452 -25.85 -13.80 -9.42
N LEU A 453 -24.68 -13.18 -9.32
CA LEU A 453 -24.48 -11.88 -8.71
C LEU A 453 -24.13 -10.87 -9.83
N ALA A 454 -24.84 -9.74 -9.91
CA ALA A 454 -24.48 -8.70 -10.88
C ALA A 454 -23.16 -8.04 -10.47
N MET A 455 -22.36 -7.58 -11.44
CA MET A 455 -21.11 -6.87 -11.14
C MET A 455 -21.38 -5.64 -10.28
N GLY A 456 -20.54 -5.43 -9.26
CA GLY A 456 -20.69 -4.33 -8.31
C GLY A 456 -21.70 -4.60 -7.18
N ASN A 457 -22.45 -5.70 -7.26
CA ASN A 457 -23.30 -6.12 -6.15
C ASN A 457 -22.47 -6.82 -5.07
N THR A 458 -23.04 -6.81 -3.86
CA THR A 458 -22.50 -7.47 -2.70
C THR A 458 -23.50 -8.51 -2.19
N LEU A 459 -23.03 -9.62 -1.64
CA LEU A 459 -23.85 -10.65 -1.02
C LEU A 459 -23.53 -10.71 0.48
N ALA A 460 -24.53 -10.71 1.36
CA ALA A 460 -24.26 -10.89 2.78
C ALA A 460 -23.79 -12.34 3.03
N LEU A 461 -22.76 -12.52 3.86
CA LEU A 461 -22.20 -13.85 4.12
C LEU A 461 -23.20 -14.75 4.86
N ALA A 462 -24.10 -14.17 5.65
CA ALA A 462 -25.20 -14.90 6.28
C ALA A 462 -26.14 -15.58 5.27
N ASP A 463 -26.29 -14.99 4.08
CA ASP A 463 -27.18 -15.51 3.03
C ASP A 463 -26.57 -16.69 2.26
N LEU A 464 -25.25 -16.89 2.34
CA LEU A 464 -24.56 -18.00 1.64
C LEU A 464 -25.07 -19.39 2.05
N GLY A 465 -25.61 -19.54 3.27
CA GLY A 465 -26.14 -20.81 3.79
C GLY A 465 -27.60 -21.10 3.43
N ASN A 466 -28.41 -20.08 3.16
CA ASN A 466 -29.83 -20.24 2.79
C ASN A 466 -30.02 -20.67 1.32
N LEU A 467 -28.93 -20.73 0.55
CA LEU A 467 -28.92 -21.08 -0.88
C LEU A 467 -28.96 -22.58 -1.14
N ALA A 468 -28.68 -23.42 -0.13
CA ALA A 468 -28.79 -24.87 -0.24
C ALA A 468 -30.24 -25.39 -0.10
N GLY A 469 -31.20 -24.51 0.21
CA GLY A 469 -32.60 -24.87 0.51
C GLY A 469 -33.63 -24.52 -0.57
N GLN A 470 -33.22 -23.95 -1.71
CA GLN A 470 -34.14 -23.67 -2.82
C GLN A 470 -33.84 -24.56 -4.04
N SER A 471 -33.94 -25.87 -3.82
CA SER A 471 -34.33 -26.80 -4.89
C SER A 471 -35.86 -26.80 -4.96
N GLY A 472 -36.40 -26.07 -5.92
CA GLY A 472 -37.81 -26.11 -6.32
C GLY A 472 -37.90 -25.90 -7.82
#